data_AF-A0AAC9W0E8-F1
#
_entry.id   AF-A0AAC9W0E8-F1
#
_cell.length_a   1.000
_cell.length_b   1.000
_cell.length_c   1.000
_cell.angle_alpha   90.00
_cell.angle_beta   90.00
_cell.angle_gamma   90.00
#
_symmetry.space_group_name_H-M   'P 1'
#
loop_
_entity.id
_entity.type
_entity.pdbx_description
1 polymer ?
#
loop_
_entity_poly.entity_id
_entity_poly.type
_entity_poly.pdbx_seq_one_letter_code
_entity_poly.pdbx_strand_id
1 'polypeptide(L)'
;MNRVRTAMLLAFMTALFMGFGYLIGGSKGMLITLLMAGGLNFFSYWNSDKIVLRMYGAREVDQYSAPVYFNIVRELAQKASLPQPKVYVIDSAQPNAFATGRNPQNAAVAASTGLLEKLSAEEISGVMAHELAHIEHRDTLTMTLTATIAGAISMLGNFALLTGGQRNSSRSSQGTGTFVGIIAMLIAPFAAMLVQMAISRTREYAADRRGAEICGNPLWLASALRKIAGGGYTIYNEKAEHHPATAHMFIINPLSGEGADSLFSTHPATANRIAALQQQAIEMNISTIDQGIIKHYEENNLKGLNNILDYENLNFKDKNNPLSDEETNALLQAKTRPAWLRRKNPKKF
;
A
#
# COMPACT_ATOMS: atom_id res chain seq x y z
N MET A 1 -13.60 -9.33 -13.54
CA MET A 1 -14.00 -8.10 -12.83
C MET A 1 -12.93 -7.01 -12.83
N ASN A 2 -11.62 -7.33 -12.71
CA ASN A 2 -10.54 -6.33 -12.66
C ASN A 2 -10.47 -5.41 -13.87
N ARG A 3 -10.51 -5.98 -15.08
CA ARG A 3 -10.48 -5.19 -16.33
C ARG A 3 -11.62 -4.19 -16.43
N VAL A 4 -12.79 -4.52 -15.88
CA VAL A 4 -13.95 -3.62 -15.84
C VAL A 4 -13.68 -2.47 -14.87
N ARG A 5 -13.12 -2.73 -13.68
CA ARG A 5 -12.73 -1.65 -12.75
C ARG A 5 -11.63 -0.76 -13.33
N THR A 6 -10.59 -1.35 -13.93
CA THR A 6 -9.55 -0.57 -14.61
C THR A 6 -10.16 0.26 -15.74
N ALA A 7 -11.06 -0.32 -16.55
CA ALA A 7 -11.74 0.41 -17.62
C ALA A 7 -12.66 1.53 -17.08
N MET A 8 -13.39 1.29 -16.00
CA MET A 8 -14.23 2.31 -15.34
C MET A 8 -13.37 3.43 -14.75
N LEU A 9 -12.25 3.11 -14.11
CA LEU A 9 -11.29 4.08 -13.60
C LEU A 9 -10.75 4.97 -14.72
N LEU A 10 -10.31 4.35 -15.83
CA LEU A 10 -9.80 5.06 -17.01
C LEU A 10 -10.89 5.90 -17.70
N ALA A 11 -12.11 5.38 -17.81
CA ALA A 11 -13.25 6.08 -18.40
C ALA A 11 -13.68 7.29 -17.55
N PHE A 12 -13.80 7.09 -16.24
CA PHE A 12 -14.11 8.15 -15.29
C PHE A 12 -13.03 9.24 -15.31
N MET A 13 -11.75 8.87 -15.36
CA MET A 13 -10.66 9.84 -15.50
C MET A 13 -10.69 10.61 -16.81
N THR A 14 -10.94 9.92 -17.92
CA THR A 14 -11.09 10.58 -19.21
C THR A 14 -12.25 11.58 -19.17
N ALA A 15 -13.39 11.20 -18.60
CA ALA A 15 -14.54 12.08 -18.43
C ALA A 15 -14.23 13.30 -17.54
N LEU A 16 -13.50 13.11 -16.44
CA LEU A 16 -13.10 14.21 -15.55
C LEU A 16 -12.18 15.20 -16.27
N PHE A 17 -11.13 14.73 -16.97
CA PHE A 17 -10.23 15.60 -17.74
C PHE A 17 -10.95 16.30 -18.91
N MET A 18 -11.89 15.63 -19.55
CA MET A 18 -12.75 16.24 -20.57
C MET A 18 -13.63 17.36 -19.97
N GLY A 19 -14.21 17.14 -18.79
CA GLY A 19 -14.99 18.15 -18.06
C GLY A 19 -14.16 19.40 -17.75
N PHE A 20 -12.96 19.23 -17.19
CA PHE A 20 -12.04 20.36 -16.96
C PHE A 20 -11.60 21.04 -18.26
N GLY A 21 -11.28 20.27 -19.30
CA GLY A 21 -10.92 20.82 -20.61
C GLY A 21 -12.05 21.65 -21.23
N TYR A 22 -13.29 21.22 -21.05
CA TYR A 22 -14.48 21.95 -21.49
C TYR A 22 -14.67 23.26 -20.72
N LEU A 23 -14.50 23.25 -19.39
CA LEU A 23 -14.63 24.45 -18.57
C LEU A 23 -13.60 25.54 -18.93
N ILE A 24 -12.39 25.15 -19.32
CA ILE A 24 -11.30 26.09 -19.64
C ILE A 24 -11.34 26.54 -21.11
N GLY A 25 -11.60 25.62 -22.04
CA GLY A 25 -11.41 25.86 -23.48
C GLY A 25 -12.59 25.47 -24.36
N GLY A 26 -13.77 25.23 -23.77
CA GLY A 26 -14.96 24.77 -24.48
C GLY A 26 -14.73 23.45 -25.22
N SER A 27 -15.42 23.24 -26.34
CA SER A 27 -15.31 22.01 -27.13
C SER A 27 -13.89 21.74 -27.65
N LYS A 28 -13.10 22.79 -27.92
CA LYS A 28 -11.69 22.65 -28.34
C LYS A 28 -10.81 22.18 -27.18
N GLY A 29 -10.98 22.75 -26.00
CA GLY A 29 -10.29 22.31 -24.78
C GLY A 29 -10.62 20.86 -24.42
N MET A 30 -11.90 20.47 -24.54
CA MET A 30 -12.35 19.09 -24.35
C MET A 30 -11.68 18.10 -25.31
N LEU A 31 -11.55 18.46 -26.60
CA LEU A 31 -10.89 17.61 -27.59
C LEU A 31 -9.39 17.43 -27.29
N ILE A 32 -8.71 18.52 -26.91
CA ILE A 32 -7.29 18.49 -26.53
C ILE A 32 -7.09 17.60 -25.30
N THR A 33 -7.92 17.76 -24.26
CA THR A 33 -7.80 16.94 -23.05
C THR A 33 -8.18 15.48 -23.29
N LEU A 34 -9.12 15.18 -24.20
CA LEU A 34 -9.41 13.80 -24.61
C LEU A 34 -8.20 13.13 -25.26
N LEU A 35 -7.56 13.79 -26.22
CA LEU A 35 -6.36 13.27 -26.88
C LEU A 35 -5.21 13.07 -25.89
N MET A 36 -5.02 14.05 -24.99
CA MET A 36 -4.00 13.98 -23.94
C MET A 36 -4.28 12.85 -22.94
N ALA A 37 -5.54 12.71 -22.47
CA ALA A 37 -5.96 11.65 -21.57
C ALA A 37 -5.81 10.27 -22.22
N GLY A 38 -6.16 10.13 -23.50
CA GLY A 38 -5.93 8.91 -24.27
C GLY A 38 -4.45 8.54 -24.33
N GLY A 39 -3.59 9.51 -24.64
CA GLY A 39 -2.13 9.33 -24.64
C GLY A 39 -1.56 8.96 -23.27
N LEU A 40 -2.00 9.64 -22.21
CA LEU A 40 -1.58 9.38 -20.83
C LEU A 40 -2.05 8.01 -20.32
N ASN A 41 -3.28 7.61 -20.63
CA ASN A 41 -3.82 6.31 -20.27
C ASN A 41 -3.05 5.19 -20.96
N PHE A 42 -2.76 5.37 -22.25
CA PHE A 42 -1.89 4.47 -23.00
C PHE A 42 -0.52 4.41 -22.30
N PHE A 43 0.19 5.53 -22.19
CA PHE A 43 1.52 5.56 -21.57
C PHE A 43 1.57 4.92 -20.16
N SER A 44 0.58 5.21 -19.31
CA SER A 44 0.47 4.67 -17.95
C SER A 44 0.25 3.16 -17.95
N TYR A 45 -0.54 2.61 -18.88
CA TYR A 45 -0.74 1.16 -18.96
C TYR A 45 0.57 0.38 -19.22
N TRP A 46 1.48 0.93 -20.04
CA TRP A 46 2.77 0.27 -20.35
C TRP A 46 3.93 0.63 -19.43
N ASN A 47 3.83 1.72 -18.64
CA ASN A 47 4.96 2.21 -17.85
C ASN A 47 4.64 2.46 -16.36
N SER A 48 3.42 2.18 -15.89
CA SER A 48 3.03 2.46 -14.50
C SER A 48 3.92 1.77 -13.47
N ASP A 49 4.35 0.54 -13.74
CA ASP A 49 5.30 -0.21 -12.91
C ASP A 49 6.64 0.53 -12.76
N LYS A 50 7.21 0.98 -13.87
CA LYS A 50 8.47 1.74 -13.88
C LYS A 50 8.33 3.08 -13.19
N ILE A 51 7.18 3.75 -13.34
CA ILE A 51 6.92 5.05 -12.69
C ILE A 51 6.90 4.86 -11.18
N VAL A 52 6.11 3.90 -10.68
CA VAL A 52 6.01 3.64 -9.23
C VAL A 52 7.34 3.17 -8.66
N LEU A 53 8.04 2.25 -9.31
CA LEU A 53 9.35 1.78 -8.85
C LEU A 53 10.38 2.93 -8.76
N ARG A 54 10.41 3.83 -9.76
CA ARG A 54 11.28 5.02 -9.72
C ARG A 54 10.87 6.02 -8.65
N MET A 55 9.57 6.23 -8.46
CA MET A 55 9.03 7.13 -7.43
C MET A 55 9.51 6.73 -6.04
N TYR A 56 9.61 5.42 -5.77
CA TYR A 56 10.13 4.90 -4.51
C TYR A 56 11.66 4.65 -4.51
N GLY A 57 12.38 4.98 -5.58
CA GLY A 57 13.83 4.74 -5.67
C GLY A 57 14.21 3.26 -5.57
N ALA A 58 13.36 2.37 -6.09
CA ALA A 58 13.54 0.94 -6.00
C ALA A 58 14.74 0.47 -6.85
N ARG A 59 15.63 -0.35 -6.25
CA ARG A 59 16.78 -0.97 -6.93
C ARG A 59 16.50 -2.45 -7.18
N GLU A 60 16.73 -2.90 -8.41
CA GLU A 60 16.58 -4.32 -8.76
C GLU A 60 17.65 -5.14 -8.03
N VAL A 61 17.24 -6.30 -7.52
CA VAL A 61 18.13 -7.25 -6.84
C VAL A 61 17.98 -8.64 -7.44
N ASP A 62 19.04 -9.43 -7.27
CA ASP A 62 19.18 -10.77 -7.80
C ASP A 62 19.67 -11.73 -6.70
N GLN A 63 19.92 -12.98 -7.09
CA GLN A 63 20.46 -14.02 -6.21
C GLN A 63 21.85 -13.72 -5.63
N TYR A 64 22.59 -12.73 -6.14
CA TYR A 64 23.93 -12.37 -5.65
C TYR A 64 23.87 -11.18 -4.70
N SER A 65 23.05 -10.19 -5.03
CA SER A 65 22.91 -8.94 -4.28
C SER A 65 21.98 -9.04 -3.07
N ALA A 66 20.93 -9.88 -3.14
CA ALA A 66 20.03 -10.15 -2.02
C ALA A 66 19.58 -11.63 -2.00
N PRO A 67 20.49 -12.60 -1.77
CA PRO A 67 20.26 -14.03 -1.98
C PRO A 67 19.04 -14.57 -1.22
N VAL A 68 18.88 -14.19 0.05
CA VAL A 68 17.80 -14.70 0.91
C VAL A 68 16.45 -14.17 0.42
N TYR A 69 16.32 -12.86 0.23
CA TYR A 69 15.07 -12.24 -0.23
C TYR A 69 14.67 -12.73 -1.62
N PHE A 70 15.63 -12.78 -2.55
CA PHE A 70 15.38 -13.27 -3.90
C PHE A 70 14.91 -14.72 -3.92
N ASN A 71 15.53 -15.60 -3.11
CA ASN A 71 15.14 -17.00 -3.03
C ASN A 71 13.74 -17.18 -2.43
N ILE A 72 13.39 -16.43 -1.38
CA ILE A 72 12.02 -16.43 -0.82
C ILE A 72 11.00 -16.12 -1.91
N VAL A 73 11.17 -15.01 -2.64
CA VAL A 73 10.25 -14.62 -3.71
C VAL A 73 10.18 -15.70 -4.80
N ARG A 74 11.33 -16.29 -5.16
CA ARG A 74 11.40 -17.35 -6.18
C ARG A 74 10.63 -18.59 -5.78
N GLU A 75 10.82 -19.08 -4.56
CA GLU A 75 10.12 -20.27 -4.07
C GLU A 75 8.62 -20.04 -3.97
N LEU A 76 8.19 -18.86 -3.49
CA LEU A 76 6.77 -18.51 -3.42
C LEU A 76 6.15 -18.36 -4.81
N ALA A 77 6.85 -17.76 -5.77
CA ALA A 77 6.37 -17.66 -7.15
C ALA A 77 6.20 -19.05 -7.78
N GLN A 78 7.12 -19.98 -7.52
CA GLN A 78 7.00 -21.37 -7.95
C GLN A 78 5.79 -22.06 -7.32
N LYS A 79 5.58 -21.93 -5.99
CA LYS A 79 4.39 -22.47 -5.30
C LYS A 79 3.08 -21.91 -5.84
N ALA A 80 3.07 -20.63 -6.23
CA ALA A 80 1.93 -19.97 -6.85
C ALA A 80 1.78 -20.23 -8.36
N SER A 81 2.66 -21.04 -8.97
CA SER A 81 2.69 -21.28 -10.43
C SER A 81 2.79 -19.98 -11.26
N LEU A 82 3.52 -18.98 -10.74
CA LEU A 82 3.75 -17.70 -11.37
C LEU A 82 5.13 -17.65 -12.05
N PRO A 83 5.27 -16.91 -13.17
CA PRO A 83 6.58 -16.52 -13.66
C PRO A 83 7.37 -15.77 -12.58
N GLN A 84 8.69 -15.92 -12.57
CA GLN A 84 9.54 -15.19 -11.63
C GLN A 84 9.34 -13.68 -11.81
N PRO A 85 8.79 -12.96 -10.80
CA PRO A 85 8.72 -11.51 -10.88
C PRO A 85 10.11 -10.91 -10.69
N LYS A 86 10.28 -9.69 -11.20
CA LYS A 86 11.46 -8.89 -10.85
C LYS A 86 11.40 -8.52 -9.37
N VAL A 87 12.55 -8.53 -8.71
CA VAL A 87 12.65 -8.31 -7.26
C VAL A 87 13.38 -7.01 -7.01
N TYR A 88 12.81 -6.14 -6.17
CA TYR A 88 13.35 -4.83 -5.88
C TYR A 88 13.49 -4.59 -4.37
N VAL A 89 14.49 -3.79 -4.01
CA VAL A 89 14.64 -3.26 -2.65
C VAL A 89 14.48 -1.75 -2.68
N ILE A 90 13.76 -1.20 -1.70
CA ILE A 90 13.59 0.25 -1.52
C ILE A 90 14.41 0.67 -0.30
N ASP A 91 15.27 1.67 -0.44
CA ASP A 91 16.03 2.22 0.70
C ASP A 91 15.12 3.15 1.51
N SER A 92 14.41 2.57 2.48
CA SER A 92 13.47 3.26 3.37
C SER A 92 13.39 2.54 4.71
N ALA A 93 13.52 3.28 5.80
CA ALA A 93 13.36 2.75 7.14
C ALA A 93 11.90 2.39 7.47
N GLN A 94 10.93 2.97 6.76
CA GLN A 94 9.53 2.62 6.98
C GLN A 94 9.24 1.23 6.39
N PRO A 95 8.75 0.27 7.21
CA PRO A 95 8.40 -1.05 6.73
C PRO A 95 7.27 -0.99 5.71
N ASN A 96 7.59 -1.37 4.49
CA ASN A 96 6.64 -1.56 3.41
C ASN A 96 7.08 -2.67 2.41
N ALA A 97 6.11 -3.27 1.74
CA ALA A 97 6.26 -4.09 0.53
C ALA A 97 5.06 -3.88 -0.39
N PHE A 98 5.25 -4.07 -1.69
CA PHE A 98 4.15 -4.05 -2.67
C PHE A 98 4.49 -4.83 -3.95
N ALA A 99 3.45 -5.24 -4.67
CA ALA A 99 3.55 -5.74 -6.04
C ALA A 99 3.07 -4.71 -7.08
N THR A 100 3.68 -4.75 -8.26
CA THR A 100 3.29 -3.95 -9.42
C THR A 100 3.42 -4.74 -10.72
N GLY A 101 2.95 -4.18 -11.82
CA GLY A 101 3.00 -4.78 -13.14
C GLY A 101 1.63 -4.94 -13.80
N ARG A 102 1.66 -5.08 -15.13
CA ARG A 102 0.44 -5.14 -15.96
C ARG A 102 -0.18 -6.54 -16.07
N ASN A 103 0.62 -7.57 -15.83
CA ASN A 103 0.23 -8.98 -15.84
C ASN A 103 1.33 -9.83 -15.16
N PRO A 104 1.08 -11.11 -14.84
CA PRO A 104 2.07 -11.98 -14.19
C PRO A 104 3.42 -12.09 -14.92
N GLN A 105 3.42 -12.04 -16.26
CA GLN A 105 4.65 -12.10 -17.06
C GLN A 105 5.48 -10.81 -17.01
N ASN A 106 4.87 -9.70 -16.57
CA ASN A 106 5.47 -8.38 -16.48
C ASN A 106 5.22 -7.83 -15.06
N ALA A 107 5.49 -8.65 -14.05
CA ALA A 107 5.30 -8.32 -12.65
C ALA A 107 6.62 -8.01 -11.95
N ALA A 108 6.53 -7.16 -10.94
CA ALA A 108 7.63 -6.84 -10.04
C ALA A 108 7.11 -6.80 -8.61
N VAL A 109 7.96 -7.17 -7.67
CA VAL A 109 7.71 -7.02 -6.24
C VAL A 109 8.83 -6.21 -5.60
N ALA A 110 8.50 -5.40 -4.61
CA ALA A 110 9.44 -4.55 -3.91
C ALA A 110 9.25 -4.67 -2.40
N ALA A 111 10.35 -4.65 -1.64
CA ALA A 111 10.34 -4.55 -0.20
C ALA A 111 11.32 -3.46 0.28
N SER A 112 10.91 -2.69 1.29
CA SER A 112 11.77 -1.70 1.95
C SER A 112 12.84 -2.38 2.81
N THR A 113 13.99 -1.70 2.99
CA THR A 113 15.02 -2.13 3.94
C THR A 113 14.47 -2.22 5.37
N GLY A 114 13.61 -1.30 5.80
CA GLY A 114 12.96 -1.34 7.11
C GLY A 114 12.08 -2.58 7.34
N LEU A 115 11.39 -3.07 6.30
CA LEU A 115 10.63 -4.32 6.39
C LEU A 115 11.56 -5.52 6.48
N LEU A 116 12.59 -5.57 5.64
CA LEU A 116 13.55 -6.69 5.60
C LEU A 116 14.41 -6.78 6.88
N GLU A 117 14.64 -5.67 7.56
CA GLU A 117 15.36 -5.63 8.84
C GLU A 117 14.48 -6.01 10.03
N LYS A 118 13.18 -5.71 9.98
CA LYS A 118 12.23 -5.89 11.08
C LYS A 118 11.62 -7.30 11.14
N LEU A 119 11.48 -7.95 9.99
CA LEU A 119 10.78 -9.23 9.86
C LEU A 119 11.74 -10.41 9.73
N SER A 120 11.32 -11.58 10.23
CA SER A 120 12.01 -12.85 9.98
C SER A 120 11.81 -13.31 8.53
N ALA A 121 12.57 -14.33 8.09
CA ALA A 121 12.41 -14.89 6.74
C ALA A 121 11.00 -15.46 6.51
N GLU A 122 10.42 -16.08 7.53
CA GLU A 122 9.06 -16.61 7.54
C GLU A 122 8.03 -15.48 7.37
N GLU A 123 8.18 -14.40 8.14
CA GLU A 123 7.29 -13.24 8.08
C GLU A 123 7.39 -12.52 6.73
N ILE A 124 8.62 -12.35 6.20
CA ILE A 124 8.84 -11.86 4.83
C ILE A 124 8.13 -12.79 3.84
N SER A 125 8.19 -14.11 4.04
CA SER A 125 7.50 -15.06 3.17
C SER A 125 5.98 -14.87 3.19
N GLY A 126 5.39 -14.62 4.36
CA GLY A 126 3.97 -14.29 4.49
C GLY A 126 3.60 -13.00 3.75
N VAL A 127 4.38 -11.94 3.93
CA VAL A 127 4.18 -10.65 3.24
C VAL A 127 4.31 -10.79 1.72
N MET A 128 5.39 -11.40 1.23
CA MET A 128 5.61 -11.54 -0.20
C MET A 128 4.60 -12.49 -0.85
N ALA A 129 4.09 -13.49 -0.13
CA ALA A 129 3.05 -14.38 -0.63
C ALA A 129 1.72 -13.63 -0.83
N HIS A 130 1.37 -12.71 0.08
CA HIS A 130 0.23 -11.80 -0.08
C HIS A 130 0.40 -10.93 -1.35
N GLU A 131 1.58 -10.33 -1.53
CA GLU A 131 1.87 -9.54 -2.74
C GLU A 131 1.81 -10.36 -4.05
N LEU A 132 2.26 -11.61 -4.01
CA LEU A 132 2.15 -12.54 -5.14
C LEU A 132 0.70 -12.93 -5.43
N ALA A 133 -0.15 -13.05 -4.41
CA ALA A 133 -1.58 -13.28 -4.61
C ALA A 133 -2.25 -12.12 -5.38
N HIS A 134 -1.83 -10.87 -5.17
CA HIS A 134 -2.28 -9.75 -6.00
C HIS A 134 -1.83 -9.85 -7.45
N ILE A 135 -0.62 -10.38 -7.71
CA ILE A 135 -0.15 -10.65 -9.08
C ILE A 135 -1.00 -11.76 -9.73
N GLU A 136 -1.23 -12.86 -9.02
CA GLU A 136 -2.06 -13.99 -9.46
C GLU A 136 -3.48 -13.52 -9.84
N HIS A 137 -4.10 -12.72 -8.96
CA HIS A 137 -5.43 -12.16 -9.18
C HIS A 137 -5.47 -10.98 -10.18
N ARG A 138 -4.31 -10.47 -10.64
CA ARG A 138 -4.15 -9.35 -11.58
C ARG A 138 -4.66 -8.00 -11.03
N ASP A 139 -4.40 -7.76 -9.76
CA ASP A 139 -4.87 -6.58 -9.03
C ASP A 139 -3.88 -5.43 -9.15
N THR A 140 -2.61 -5.80 -9.30
CA THR A 140 -1.45 -4.91 -9.39
C THR A 140 -1.60 -3.83 -10.45
N LEU A 141 -2.16 -4.13 -11.62
CA LEU A 141 -2.39 -3.13 -12.66
C LEU A 141 -3.32 -2.02 -12.16
N THR A 142 -4.45 -2.38 -11.55
CA THR A 142 -5.42 -1.37 -11.07
C THR A 142 -4.80 -0.56 -9.93
N MET A 143 -4.13 -1.23 -9.00
CA MET A 143 -3.43 -0.58 -7.88
C MET A 143 -2.36 0.40 -8.35
N THR A 144 -1.54 0.01 -9.33
CA THR A 144 -0.43 0.82 -9.86
C THR A 144 -0.92 1.99 -10.70
N LEU A 145 -1.95 1.78 -11.55
CA LEU A 145 -2.56 2.88 -12.31
C LEU A 145 -3.16 3.92 -11.36
N THR A 146 -3.91 3.46 -10.37
CA THR A 146 -4.47 4.34 -9.34
C THR A 146 -3.37 5.09 -8.61
N ALA A 147 -2.31 4.44 -8.16
CA ALA A 147 -1.18 5.12 -7.50
C ALA A 147 -0.49 6.15 -8.40
N THR A 148 -0.31 5.83 -9.68
CA THR A 148 0.31 6.74 -10.67
C THR A 148 -0.55 7.99 -10.87
N ILE A 149 -1.86 7.80 -11.06
CA ILE A 149 -2.81 8.89 -11.28
C ILE A 149 -2.95 9.75 -10.02
N ALA A 150 -3.09 9.10 -8.87
CA ALA A 150 -3.27 9.76 -7.61
C ALA A 150 -1.99 10.52 -7.20
N GLY A 151 -0.80 9.99 -7.49
CA GLY A 151 0.47 10.70 -7.39
C GLY A 151 0.58 11.91 -8.34
N ALA A 152 0.15 11.78 -9.59
CA ALA A 152 0.10 12.90 -10.54
C ALA A 152 -0.85 14.01 -10.07
N ILE A 153 -1.99 13.64 -9.49
CA ILE A 153 -2.94 14.56 -8.86
C ILE A 153 -2.29 15.27 -7.67
N SER A 154 -1.62 14.55 -6.77
CA SER A 154 -0.89 15.13 -5.64
C SER A 154 0.21 16.10 -6.10
N MET A 155 0.94 15.78 -7.18
CA MET A 155 1.93 16.69 -7.77
C MET A 155 1.30 17.99 -8.29
N LEU A 156 0.14 17.90 -8.96
CA LEU A 156 -0.60 19.09 -9.39
C LEU A 156 -1.08 19.93 -8.21
N GLY A 157 -1.56 19.30 -7.14
CA GLY A 157 -1.92 19.96 -5.88
C GLY A 157 -0.73 20.67 -5.22
N ASN A 158 0.43 20.02 -5.15
CA ASN A 158 1.66 20.61 -4.60
C ASN A 158 2.19 21.75 -5.48
N PHE A 159 2.18 21.59 -6.81
CA PHE A 159 2.54 22.66 -7.75
C PHE A 159 1.61 23.87 -7.60
N ALA A 160 0.31 23.61 -7.43
CA ALA A 160 -0.69 24.62 -7.12
C ALA A 160 -0.34 25.38 -5.81
N LEU A 161 -0.04 24.67 -4.72
CA LEU A 161 0.34 25.30 -3.45
C LEU A 161 1.66 26.09 -3.53
N LEU A 162 2.66 25.58 -4.25
CA LEU A 162 3.96 26.26 -4.46
C LEU A 162 3.82 27.52 -5.31
N THR A 163 3.07 27.45 -6.40
CA THR A 163 2.84 28.60 -7.31
C THR A 163 1.82 29.60 -6.74
N GLY A 164 0.91 29.15 -5.88
CA GLY A 164 -0.07 29.99 -5.18
C GLY A 164 0.45 30.59 -3.86
N GLY A 165 1.41 29.95 -3.20
CA GLY A 165 1.95 30.35 -1.89
C GLY A 165 3.17 31.28 -1.94
N GLN A 166 3.84 31.40 -3.09
CA GLN A 166 5.05 32.22 -3.23
C GLN A 166 4.75 33.59 -3.85
N ARG A 167 3.92 34.41 -3.20
CA ARG A 167 3.91 35.87 -3.39
C ARG A 167 3.66 36.61 -2.08
N ASN A 168 4.74 36.90 -1.38
CA ASN A 168 4.75 37.94 -0.36
C ASN A 168 4.50 39.31 -1.01
N SER A 169 3.68 40.11 -0.33
CA SER A 169 3.68 41.58 -0.31
C SER A 169 3.48 42.31 -1.64
N SER A 170 2.26 42.29 -2.19
CA SER A 170 1.67 43.42 -2.92
C SER A 170 0.15 43.25 -3.01
N ARG A 171 -0.57 44.27 -2.54
CA ARG A 171 -2.04 44.35 -2.33
C ARG A 171 -2.92 44.19 -3.59
N SER A 172 -2.44 43.57 -4.67
CA SER A 172 -3.13 43.48 -5.96
C SER A 172 -3.28 42.06 -6.55
N SER A 173 -2.87 40.99 -5.84
CA SER A 173 -2.93 39.61 -6.38
C SER A 173 -3.85 38.64 -5.63
N GLN A 174 -4.95 39.15 -5.08
CA GLN A 174 -5.92 38.36 -4.28
C GLN A 174 -6.67 37.26 -5.09
N GLY A 175 -6.54 37.21 -6.42
CA GLY A 175 -7.27 36.26 -7.27
C GLY A 175 -6.56 34.93 -7.57
N THR A 176 -5.23 34.91 -7.69
CA THR A 176 -4.52 33.73 -8.22
C THR A 176 -4.27 32.65 -7.16
N GLY A 177 -3.92 33.03 -5.93
CA GLY A 177 -3.71 32.07 -4.83
C GLY A 177 -5.00 31.37 -4.39
N THR A 178 -6.13 32.09 -4.40
CA THR A 178 -7.45 31.54 -4.05
C THR A 178 -7.96 30.57 -5.10
N PHE A 179 -7.78 30.87 -6.40
CA PHE A 179 -8.21 29.99 -7.50
C PHE A 179 -7.50 28.63 -7.45
N VAL A 180 -6.20 28.67 -7.15
CA VAL A 180 -5.34 27.50 -7.09
C VAL A 180 -5.62 26.62 -5.86
N GLY A 181 -5.93 27.23 -4.71
CA GLY A 181 -6.39 26.51 -3.51
C GLY A 181 -7.77 25.86 -3.69
N ILE A 182 -8.69 26.51 -4.40
CA ILE A 182 -10.02 25.95 -4.72
C ILE A 182 -9.89 24.73 -5.65
N ILE A 183 -8.99 24.77 -6.63
CA ILE A 183 -8.71 23.63 -7.51
C ILE A 183 -8.18 22.44 -6.71
N ALA A 184 -7.24 22.65 -5.78
CA ALA A 184 -6.73 21.58 -4.93
C ALA A 184 -7.83 20.97 -4.03
N MET A 185 -8.71 21.81 -3.44
CA MET A 185 -9.87 21.36 -2.65
C MET A 185 -10.88 20.57 -3.47
N LEU A 186 -11.10 20.92 -4.74
CA LEU A 186 -12.01 20.18 -5.62
C LEU A 186 -11.39 18.87 -6.10
N ILE A 187 -10.07 18.82 -6.33
CA ILE A 187 -9.39 17.66 -6.89
C ILE A 187 -9.16 16.54 -5.85
N ALA A 188 -8.85 16.86 -4.60
CA ALA A 188 -8.53 15.85 -3.58
C ALA A 188 -9.66 14.82 -3.32
N PRO A 189 -10.96 15.20 -3.24
CA PRO A 189 -12.06 14.24 -3.14
C PRO A 189 -12.15 13.29 -4.34
N PHE A 190 -11.85 13.77 -5.56
CA PHE A 190 -11.83 12.89 -6.74
C PHE A 190 -10.68 11.89 -6.67
N ALA A 191 -9.49 12.31 -6.20
CA ALA A 191 -8.37 11.39 -5.99
C ALA A 191 -8.70 10.32 -4.94
N ALA A 192 -9.28 10.71 -3.80
CA ALA A 192 -9.71 9.78 -2.78
C ALA A 192 -10.77 8.80 -3.30
N MET A 193 -11.75 9.28 -4.09
CA MET A 193 -12.78 8.44 -4.69
C MET A 193 -12.17 7.41 -5.67
N LEU A 194 -11.19 7.79 -6.48
CA LEU A 194 -10.47 6.87 -7.36
C LEU A 194 -9.77 5.76 -6.57
N VAL A 195 -9.08 6.13 -5.49
CA VAL A 195 -8.40 5.19 -4.59
C VAL A 195 -9.45 4.23 -4.01
N GLN A 196 -10.49 4.74 -3.38
CA GLN A 196 -11.55 3.91 -2.79
C GLN A 196 -12.25 2.99 -3.80
N MET A 197 -12.44 3.40 -5.06
CA MET A 197 -13.00 2.55 -6.12
C MET A 197 -12.03 1.46 -6.60
N ALA A 198 -10.73 1.71 -6.51
CA ALA A 198 -9.70 0.81 -6.99
C ALA A 198 -9.39 -0.34 -6.04
N ILE A 199 -9.50 -0.10 -4.73
CA ILE A 199 -9.16 -1.08 -3.69
C ILE A 199 -10.43 -1.68 -3.10
N SER A 200 -10.37 -2.96 -2.78
CA SER A 200 -11.53 -3.69 -2.28
C SER A 200 -11.10 -4.54 -1.11
N ARG A 201 -11.70 -4.28 0.06
CA ARG A 201 -11.42 -5.00 1.32
C ARG A 201 -11.55 -6.52 1.18
N THR A 202 -12.54 -6.98 0.41
CA THR A 202 -12.73 -8.41 0.11
C THR A 202 -11.52 -9.03 -0.59
N ARG A 203 -10.79 -8.26 -1.39
CA ARG A 203 -9.59 -8.72 -2.10
C ARG A 203 -8.37 -8.77 -1.22
N GLU A 204 -8.26 -7.86 -0.27
CA GLU A 204 -7.23 -7.93 0.78
C GLU A 204 -7.38 -9.22 1.59
N TYR A 205 -8.61 -9.58 2.01
CA TYR A 205 -8.86 -10.87 2.67
C TYR A 205 -8.61 -12.07 1.74
N ALA A 206 -8.96 -11.98 0.46
CA ALA A 206 -8.66 -13.03 -0.50
C ALA A 206 -7.15 -13.20 -0.74
N ALA A 207 -6.39 -12.10 -0.76
CA ALA A 207 -4.94 -12.09 -0.87
C ALA A 207 -4.26 -12.61 0.41
N ASP A 208 -4.80 -12.29 1.59
CA ASP A 208 -4.36 -12.87 2.86
C ASP A 208 -4.53 -14.39 2.87
N ARG A 209 -5.73 -14.86 2.52
CA ARG A 209 -6.04 -16.28 2.47
C ARG A 209 -5.16 -17.01 1.47
N ARG A 210 -5.04 -16.47 0.26
CA ARG A 210 -4.23 -17.07 -0.80
C ARG A 210 -2.74 -16.99 -0.50
N GLY A 211 -2.27 -15.89 0.08
CA GLY A 211 -0.90 -15.73 0.52
C GLY A 211 -0.52 -16.77 1.57
N ALA A 212 -1.41 -17.03 2.53
CA ALA A 212 -1.24 -18.10 3.51
C ALA A 212 -1.14 -19.51 2.88
N GLU A 213 -1.95 -19.79 1.84
CA GLU A 213 -1.86 -21.04 1.09
C GLU A 213 -0.52 -21.15 0.33
N ILE A 214 -0.06 -20.06 -0.28
CA ILE A 214 1.21 -20.02 -1.04
C ILE A 214 2.41 -20.20 -0.10
N CYS A 215 2.47 -19.49 1.03
CA CYS A 215 3.59 -19.64 1.97
C CYS A 215 3.49 -20.92 2.80
N GLY A 216 2.28 -21.48 2.95
CA GLY A 216 1.99 -22.70 3.70
C GLY A 216 1.75 -22.47 5.19
N ASN A 217 1.80 -21.22 5.67
CA ASN A 217 1.52 -20.90 7.07
C ASN A 217 0.92 -19.49 7.25
N PRO A 218 -0.38 -19.36 7.57
CA PRO A 218 -1.04 -18.07 7.77
C PRO A 218 -0.49 -17.27 8.94
N LEU A 219 0.09 -17.92 9.95
CA LEU A 219 0.62 -17.25 11.14
C LEU A 219 1.84 -16.38 10.82
N TRP A 220 2.55 -16.65 9.72
CA TRP A 220 3.67 -15.82 9.29
C TRP A 220 3.22 -14.42 8.89
N LEU A 221 2.16 -14.32 8.08
CA LEU A 221 1.57 -13.03 7.72
C LEU A 221 0.91 -12.36 8.94
N ALA A 222 0.22 -13.13 9.79
CA ALA A 222 -0.38 -12.58 11.01
C ALA A 222 0.68 -11.98 11.95
N SER A 223 1.81 -12.66 12.14
CA SER A 223 2.94 -12.17 12.94
C SER A 223 3.56 -10.92 12.31
N ALA A 224 3.77 -10.92 10.99
CA ALA A 224 4.26 -9.76 10.26
C ALA A 224 3.36 -8.54 10.46
N LEU A 225 2.04 -8.69 10.24
CA LEU A 225 1.05 -7.64 10.45
C LEU A 225 1.07 -7.12 11.88
N ARG A 226 1.18 -8.01 12.88
CA ARG A 226 1.29 -7.62 14.29
C ARG A 226 2.55 -6.82 14.57
N LYS A 227 3.72 -7.22 14.06
CA LYS A 227 4.97 -6.48 14.25
C LYS A 227 4.95 -5.13 13.55
N ILE A 228 4.38 -5.07 12.36
CA ILE A 228 4.28 -3.84 11.58
C ILE A 228 3.31 -2.86 12.27
N ALA A 229 2.15 -3.31 12.73
CA ALA A 229 1.14 -2.47 13.38
C ALA A 229 1.43 -2.16 14.86
N GLY A 230 1.92 -3.12 15.63
CA GLY A 230 2.20 -2.98 17.08
C GLY A 230 3.51 -2.26 17.39
N GLY A 231 4.35 -2.00 16.38
CA GLY A 231 5.66 -1.39 16.56
C GLY A 231 5.66 0.10 16.85
N GLY A 232 4.63 0.66 17.51
CA GLY A 232 4.61 1.91 18.30
C GLY A 232 5.04 3.22 17.65
N TYR A 233 5.63 3.16 16.49
CA TYR A 233 6.08 4.26 15.67
C TYR A 233 5.36 4.07 14.34
N THR A 234 4.19 4.69 14.21
CA THR A 234 3.88 5.29 12.91
C THR A 234 5.03 6.27 12.68
N ILE A 235 6.15 5.78 12.11
CA ILE A 235 7.25 6.63 11.70
C ILE A 235 6.56 7.59 10.74
N TYR A 236 6.45 8.85 11.17
CA TYR A 236 5.80 9.88 10.38
C TYR A 236 6.47 9.85 9.01
N ASN A 237 5.74 9.39 8.00
CA ASN A 237 6.28 9.29 6.66
C ASN A 237 5.85 10.52 5.91
N GLU A 238 6.63 11.58 6.05
CA GLU A 238 6.47 12.84 5.32
C GLU A 238 6.21 12.62 3.82
N LYS A 239 6.86 11.62 3.19
CA LYS A 239 6.59 11.30 1.78
C LYS A 239 5.19 10.73 1.54
N ALA A 240 4.69 9.86 2.42
CA ALA A 240 3.33 9.32 2.32
C ALA A 240 2.30 10.41 2.64
N GLU A 241 2.57 11.26 3.62
CA GLU A 241 1.69 12.39 3.97
C GLU A 241 1.58 13.42 2.85
N HIS A 242 2.67 13.63 2.10
CA HIS A 242 2.62 14.45 0.87
C HIS A 242 1.98 13.75 -0.33
N HIS A 243 1.80 12.42 -0.26
CA HIS A 243 1.22 11.60 -1.33
C HIS A 243 0.22 10.57 -0.77
N PRO A 244 -0.84 11.01 -0.06
CA PRO A 244 -1.75 10.10 0.67
C PRO A 244 -2.52 9.17 -0.27
N ALA A 245 -2.65 9.61 -1.51
CA ALA A 245 -3.13 8.89 -2.67
C ALA A 245 -2.34 7.60 -3.02
N THR A 246 -1.16 7.38 -2.42
CA THR A 246 -0.35 6.18 -2.58
C THR A 246 -0.40 5.25 -1.36
N ALA A 247 -1.13 5.63 -0.31
CA ALA A 247 -1.23 4.90 0.96
C ALA A 247 -1.69 3.44 0.78
N HIS A 248 -2.48 3.16 -0.25
CA HIS A 248 -2.94 1.80 -0.57
C HIS A 248 -1.86 0.87 -1.10
N MET A 249 -0.73 1.41 -1.58
CA MET A 249 0.44 0.63 -1.96
C MET A 249 1.27 0.20 -0.74
N PHE A 250 0.79 0.48 0.47
CA PHE A 250 1.45 0.04 1.68
C PHE A 250 0.73 -1.14 2.31
N ILE A 251 1.48 -2.07 2.90
CA ILE A 251 0.93 -3.25 3.58
C ILE A 251 0.07 -2.88 4.81
N ILE A 252 0.40 -1.76 5.45
CA ILE A 252 -0.40 -1.09 6.48
C ILE A 252 -0.60 0.36 6.07
N ASN A 253 -1.68 1.00 6.52
CA ASN A 253 -1.87 2.43 6.28
C ASN A 253 -0.68 3.23 6.85
N PRO A 254 0.08 3.97 6.02
CA PRO A 254 1.25 4.73 6.45
C PRO A 254 0.89 6.13 6.97
N LEU A 255 -0.38 6.54 6.85
CA LEU A 255 -0.83 7.89 7.19
C LEU A 255 -1.13 8.01 8.68
N SER A 256 -0.77 9.15 9.26
CA SER A 256 -1.03 9.51 10.66
C SER A 256 -2.52 9.73 10.95
N GLY A 257 -3.33 9.96 9.91
CA GLY A 257 -4.77 10.18 10.03
C GLY A 257 -5.14 11.66 10.22
N GLU A 258 -4.24 12.58 9.87
CA GLU A 258 -4.48 14.01 9.94
C GLU A 258 -5.24 14.51 8.70
N GLY A 259 -6.08 15.55 8.85
CA GLY A 259 -6.77 16.16 7.71
C GLY A 259 -7.63 15.19 6.88
N ALA A 260 -7.29 15.04 5.59
CA ALA A 260 -8.03 14.23 4.62
C ALA A 260 -7.53 12.77 4.50
N ASP A 261 -6.53 12.36 5.28
CA ASP A 261 -5.87 11.05 5.20
C ASP A 261 -6.82 9.87 5.40
N SER A 262 -7.82 10.05 6.26
CA SER A 262 -8.86 9.05 6.51
C SER A 262 -9.63 8.65 5.25
N LEU A 263 -9.72 9.54 4.25
CA LEU A 263 -10.37 9.27 2.97
C LEU A 263 -9.57 8.31 2.08
N PHE A 264 -8.27 8.13 2.36
CA PHE A 264 -7.38 7.24 1.62
C PHE A 264 -7.17 5.89 2.35
N SER A 265 -7.81 5.68 3.51
CA SER A 265 -7.73 4.43 4.26
C SER A 265 -8.59 3.34 3.62
N THR A 266 -7.98 2.48 2.81
CA THR A 266 -8.67 1.43 2.05
C THR A 266 -8.49 0.03 2.61
N HIS A 267 -7.55 -0.14 3.55
CA HIS A 267 -7.24 -1.44 4.14
C HIS A 267 -8.29 -1.86 5.18
N PRO A 268 -8.67 -3.15 5.24
CA PRO A 268 -9.38 -3.66 6.41
C PRO A 268 -8.55 -3.45 7.68
N ALA A 269 -9.23 -3.35 8.83
CA ALA A 269 -8.55 -3.23 10.10
C ALA A 269 -7.55 -4.40 10.29
N THR A 270 -6.31 -4.07 10.65
CA THR A 270 -5.23 -5.07 10.78
C THR A 270 -5.60 -6.19 11.75
N ALA A 271 -6.31 -5.88 12.84
CA ALA A 271 -6.80 -6.87 13.80
C ALA A 271 -7.72 -7.91 13.14
N ASN A 272 -8.61 -7.50 12.23
CA ASN A 272 -9.52 -8.41 11.54
C ASN A 272 -8.77 -9.33 10.56
N ARG A 273 -7.75 -8.80 9.86
CA ARG A 273 -6.87 -9.61 9.00
C ARG A 273 -6.10 -10.66 9.80
N ILE A 274 -5.54 -10.25 10.95
CA ILE A 274 -4.85 -11.16 11.88
C ILE A 274 -5.80 -12.27 12.36
N ALA A 275 -7.02 -11.92 12.79
CA ALA A 275 -8.01 -12.88 13.25
C ALA A 275 -8.40 -13.89 12.14
N ALA A 276 -8.61 -13.41 10.91
CA ALA A 276 -8.92 -14.27 9.77
C ALA A 276 -7.77 -15.26 9.45
N LEU A 277 -6.52 -14.80 9.53
CA LEU A 277 -5.34 -15.66 9.34
C LEU A 277 -5.19 -16.68 10.49
N GLN A 278 -5.47 -16.29 11.72
CA GLN A 278 -5.49 -17.22 12.85
C GLN A 278 -6.56 -18.28 12.67
N GLN A 279 -7.75 -17.92 12.20
CA GLN A 279 -8.82 -18.87 11.88
C GLN A 279 -8.38 -19.85 10.78
N GLN A 280 -7.76 -19.34 9.73
CA GLN A 280 -7.21 -20.20 8.67
C GLN A 280 -6.11 -21.14 9.18
N ALA A 281 -5.31 -20.73 10.17
CA ALA A 281 -4.31 -21.60 10.79
C ALA A 281 -4.95 -22.84 11.43
N ILE A 282 -6.09 -22.63 12.10
CA ILE A 282 -6.90 -23.70 12.69
C ILE A 282 -7.43 -24.63 11.58
N GLU A 283 -8.00 -24.07 10.50
CA GLU A 283 -8.48 -24.83 9.34
C GLU A 283 -7.36 -25.68 8.70
N MET A 284 -6.14 -25.17 8.68
CA MET A 284 -4.96 -25.85 8.12
C MET A 284 -4.28 -26.82 9.10
N ASN A 285 -4.83 -27.02 10.31
CA ASN A 285 -4.22 -27.80 11.39
C ASN A 285 -2.78 -27.36 11.74
N ILE A 286 -2.48 -26.07 11.58
CA ILE A 286 -1.20 -25.49 11.96
C ILE A 286 -1.29 -25.15 13.43
N SER A 287 -0.44 -25.80 14.24
CA SER A 287 -0.33 -25.58 15.68
C SER A 287 -0.26 -24.08 15.98
N THR A 288 -1.32 -23.57 16.61
CA THR A 288 -1.31 -22.26 17.23
C THR A 288 -0.50 -22.40 18.51
N ILE A 289 0.62 -21.67 18.62
CA ILE A 289 1.28 -21.46 19.92
C ILE A 289 0.37 -20.65 20.88
N ASP A 290 -0.84 -20.26 20.46
CA ASP A 290 -1.68 -19.33 21.20
C ASP A 290 -3.16 -19.75 21.23
N GLN A 291 -3.43 -20.92 21.83
CA GLN A 291 -4.81 -21.32 22.17
C GLN A 291 -5.47 -20.37 23.20
N GLY A 292 -4.70 -19.52 23.89
CA GLY A 292 -5.22 -18.55 24.85
C GLY A 292 -6.01 -17.41 24.20
N ILE A 293 -5.57 -16.91 23.04
CA ILE A 293 -6.24 -15.80 22.34
C ILE A 293 -7.57 -16.26 21.71
N ILE A 294 -7.61 -17.44 21.08
CA ILE A 294 -8.84 -17.98 20.49
C ILE A 294 -9.90 -18.20 21.57
N LYS A 295 -9.50 -18.73 22.74
CA LYS A 295 -10.40 -18.94 23.88
C LYS A 295 -10.92 -17.63 24.45
N HIS A 296 -10.10 -16.57 24.50
CA HIS A 296 -10.54 -15.23 24.90
C HIS A 296 -11.56 -14.62 23.92
N TYR A 297 -11.46 -14.91 22.62
CA TYR A 297 -12.44 -14.47 21.61
C TYR A 297 -13.72 -15.34 21.57
N GLU A 298 -13.59 -16.66 21.78
CA GLU A 298 -14.72 -17.60 21.92
C GLU A 298 -15.56 -17.30 23.16
N GLU A 299 -14.91 -17.03 24.30
CA GLU A 299 -15.59 -16.73 25.56
C GLU A 299 -16.21 -15.32 25.58
N ASN A 300 -15.72 -14.37 24.78
CA ASN A 300 -16.21 -12.98 24.80
C ASN A 300 -16.98 -12.49 23.56
N ASN A 301 -17.06 -13.19 22.42
CA ASN A 301 -17.88 -12.65 21.30
C ASN A 301 -18.30 -13.56 20.12
N LEU A 302 -18.38 -14.89 20.26
CA LEU A 302 -18.77 -15.77 19.12
C LEU A 302 -20.23 -16.24 19.09
N LYS A 303 -21.15 -15.63 19.85
CA LYS A 303 -22.60 -15.89 19.67
C LYS A 303 -23.28 -15.00 18.60
N GLY A 304 -22.56 -14.07 17.98
CA GLY A 304 -23.16 -13.05 17.10
C GLY A 304 -22.86 -13.14 15.60
N LEU A 305 -22.09 -14.13 15.12
CA LEU A 305 -21.60 -14.13 13.72
C LEU A 305 -22.61 -14.60 12.67
N ASN A 306 -23.84 -14.93 13.07
CA ASN A 306 -24.90 -15.33 12.14
C ASN A 306 -25.83 -14.19 11.72
N ASN A 307 -25.71 -12.98 12.26
CA ASN A 307 -26.62 -11.88 11.94
C ASN A 307 -25.90 -10.54 11.79
N ILE A 308 -25.97 -9.99 10.56
CA ILE A 308 -26.19 -8.56 10.27
C ILE A 308 -24.96 -7.64 10.48
N LEU A 309 -24.35 -7.04 9.45
CA LEU A 309 -24.85 -5.86 8.71
C LEU A 309 -25.43 -4.76 9.62
N ASP A 310 -24.69 -4.22 10.58
CA ASP A 310 -24.78 -2.78 10.90
C ASP A 310 -23.66 -2.35 11.85
N TYR A 311 -22.95 -1.28 11.49
CA TYR A 311 -21.94 -0.66 12.34
C TYR A 311 -22.19 0.84 12.42
N GLU A 312 -23.04 1.23 13.36
CA GLU A 312 -22.97 2.57 13.94
C GLU A 312 -22.51 2.48 15.39
N ASN A 313 -21.36 3.11 15.63
CA ASN A 313 -20.73 3.42 16.91
C ASN A 313 -20.16 2.24 17.69
N LEU A 314 -18.86 2.27 17.96
CA LEU A 314 -18.30 1.99 19.28
C LEU A 314 -16.85 2.53 19.34
N ASN A 315 -16.64 3.47 20.25
CA ASN A 315 -15.40 4.16 20.57
C ASN A 315 -14.96 3.66 21.95
N PHE A 316 -13.72 3.18 22.13
CA PHE A 316 -13.19 2.87 23.46
C PHE A 316 -11.72 3.25 23.60
N LYS A 317 -11.49 4.27 24.43
CA LYS A 317 -10.26 4.45 25.22
C LYS A 317 -10.34 3.51 26.42
N ASP A 318 -9.26 2.82 26.75
CA ASP A 318 -8.84 2.74 28.15
C ASP A 318 -7.32 2.55 28.29
N LYS A 319 -6.78 3.17 29.35
CA LYS A 319 -5.38 3.29 29.75
C LYS A 319 -5.09 2.31 30.90
N ASN A 320 -3.78 2.07 31.09
CA ASN A 320 -3.06 1.59 32.29
C ASN A 320 -2.64 0.10 32.24
N ASN A 321 -1.44 -0.26 31.74
CA ASN A 321 -0.08 -0.29 32.38
C ASN A 321 0.24 -1.66 33.04
N PRO A 322 1.49 -2.02 33.41
CA PRO A 322 2.80 -2.09 32.69
C PRO A 322 3.49 -3.48 32.80
N LEU A 323 4.48 -3.78 31.93
CA LEU A 323 5.90 -4.11 32.26
C LEU A 323 6.62 -4.87 31.13
N SER A 324 7.56 -4.16 30.51
CA SER A 324 8.89 -4.55 29.98
C SER A 324 9.21 -6.01 29.59
N ASP A 325 8.82 -6.41 28.39
CA ASP A 325 9.54 -7.40 27.54
C ASP A 325 10.41 -6.71 26.45
N GLU A 326 10.32 -5.38 26.38
CA GLU A 326 10.90 -4.52 25.33
C GLU A 326 12.42 -4.37 25.45
N GLU A 327 12.97 -4.30 26.66
CA GLU A 327 14.41 -4.10 26.87
C GLU A 327 15.21 -5.40 26.65
N THR A 328 14.63 -6.55 26.97
CA THR A 328 15.26 -7.87 26.82
C THR A 328 15.35 -8.30 25.35
N ASN A 329 14.35 -7.93 24.53
CA ASN A 329 14.32 -8.26 23.10
C ASN A 329 15.18 -7.32 22.24
N ALA A 330 15.33 -6.05 22.64
CA ALA A 330 16.16 -5.09 21.92
C ALA A 330 17.66 -5.44 21.94
N LEU A 331 18.15 -6.06 23.02
CA LEU A 331 19.55 -6.49 23.15
C LEU A 331 19.86 -7.80 22.39
N LEU A 332 18.86 -8.64 22.13
CA LEU A 332 19.01 -9.87 21.34
C LEU A 332 19.00 -9.62 19.82
N GLN A 333 18.33 -8.57 19.34
CA GLN A 333 18.26 -8.23 17.91
C GLN A 333 19.56 -7.63 17.33
N ALA A 334 20.51 -7.20 18.16
CA ALA A 334 21.75 -6.57 17.68
C ALA A 334 22.81 -7.57 17.15
N LYS A 335 22.69 -8.88 17.42
CA LYS A 335 23.76 -9.87 17.16
C LYS A 335 23.56 -10.82 15.98
N THR A 336 22.44 -10.80 15.28
CA THR A 336 22.13 -11.75 14.18
C THR A 336 21.74 -11.06 12.87
N ARG A 337 22.45 -9.99 12.48
CA ARG A 337 22.24 -9.33 11.18
C ARG A 337 22.84 -10.17 10.02
N PRO A 338 22.06 -10.57 9.00
CA PRO A 338 22.60 -11.23 7.81
C PRO A 338 23.60 -10.31 7.07
N ALA A 339 24.71 -10.88 6.55
CA ALA A 339 25.79 -10.10 5.94
C ALA A 339 25.35 -9.29 4.70
N TRP A 340 24.31 -9.73 3.98
CA TRP A 340 23.80 -9.07 2.78
C TRP A 340 22.98 -7.79 3.06
N LEU A 341 22.54 -7.58 4.30
CA LEU A 341 21.90 -6.33 4.77
C LEU A 341 22.92 -5.30 5.28
N ARG A 342 24.19 -5.69 5.47
CA ARG A 342 25.23 -4.79 6.01
C ARG A 342 25.74 -3.88 4.89
N ARG A 343 25.40 -2.58 4.96
CA ARG A 343 25.85 -1.53 4.02
C ARG A 343 27.39 -1.54 3.86
N LYS A 344 27.89 -1.47 2.62
CA LYS A 344 29.32 -1.20 2.33
C LYS A 344 29.67 0.29 2.27
N ASN A 345 28.73 1.22 2.08
CA ASN A 345 28.97 2.66 2.26
C ASN A 345 27.68 3.49 2.16
N PRO A 346 27.28 4.28 3.17
CA PRO A 346 26.08 5.13 3.13
C PRO A 346 26.25 6.47 2.37
N LYS A 347 27.34 6.68 1.61
CA LYS A 347 27.71 7.97 1.00
C LYS A 347 27.78 8.01 -0.53
N LYS A 348 27.11 7.12 -1.25
CA LYS A 348 26.99 7.27 -2.72
C LYS A 348 25.51 7.33 -3.10
N PHE A 349 25.09 8.56 -3.37
CA PHE A 349 23.77 8.97 -3.87
C PHE A 349 23.60 8.60 -5.34
#